data_AF-A0A536UPC3-F1
#
_entry.id   AF-A0A536UPC3-F1
#
_cell.length_a   1.000
_cell.length_b   1.000
_cell.length_c   1.000
_cell.angle_alpha   90.00
_cell.angle_beta   90.00
_cell.angle_gamma   90.00
#
_symmetry.space_group_name_H-M   'P 1'
#
loop_
_entity.id
_entity.type
_entity.pdbx_description
1 polymer ?
#
loop_
_entity_poly.entity_id
_entity_poly.type
_entity_poly.pdbx_seq_one_letter_code
_entity_poly.pdbx_strand_id
1 'polypeptide(L)'
;MSASASAGEAKGTITYKSKAGAIVVTIKNAYLVKGPDVVTGKTIRRVVLSVADIAPRLGACGTMLCSDGDIGEGMTIDFDAGPRLNYWFVGNNQLVQYSGTADPASLKLTADTPQRLAGRWDIDESAAGGPRVQIEFDAPLVKEVTKLR
;
A
#
# COMPACT_ATOMS: atom_id res chain seq x y z
N MET A 1 -18.45 21.49 4.38
CA MET A 1 -18.33 20.66 3.17
C MET A 1 -17.33 19.55 3.47
N SER A 2 -17.80 18.34 3.77
CA SER A 2 -16.91 17.19 3.89
C SER A 2 -16.48 16.79 2.48
N ALA A 3 -15.22 17.01 2.14
CA ALA A 3 -14.64 16.39 0.97
C ALA A 3 -14.74 14.87 1.18
N SER A 4 -15.57 14.20 0.39
CA SER A 4 -15.50 12.74 0.28
C SER A 4 -14.06 12.42 -0.10
N ALA A 5 -13.34 11.75 0.79
CA ALA A 5 -12.01 11.25 0.51
C ALA A 5 -12.13 10.24 -0.65
N SER A 6 -11.89 10.71 -1.87
CA SER A 6 -12.00 9.88 -3.06
C SER A 6 -10.74 9.04 -3.21
N ALA A 7 -10.91 7.81 -3.69
CA ALA A 7 -9.80 7.02 -4.18
C ALA A 7 -8.97 7.83 -5.18
N GLY A 8 -7.66 7.69 -5.08
CA GLY A 8 -6.80 8.00 -6.20
C GLY A 8 -6.66 6.82 -7.15
N GLU A 9 -5.97 7.03 -8.26
CA GLU A 9 -5.83 6.04 -9.32
C GLU A 9 -4.50 5.30 -9.21
N ALA A 10 -4.51 4.02 -9.60
CA ALA A 10 -3.31 3.26 -9.85
C ALA A 10 -3.47 2.37 -11.07
N LYS A 11 -2.35 2.07 -11.71
CA LYS A 11 -2.27 1.18 -12.86
C LYS A 11 -1.03 0.31 -12.79
N GLY A 12 -1.10 -0.85 -13.41
CA GLY A 12 0.00 -1.82 -13.44
C GLY A 12 -0.29 -3.06 -12.61
N THR A 13 0.74 -3.87 -12.43
CA THR A 13 0.60 -5.23 -11.92
C THR A 13 1.60 -5.54 -10.83
N ILE A 14 1.18 -6.40 -9.91
CA ILE A 14 2.04 -7.08 -8.95
C ILE A 14 1.95 -8.57 -9.26
N THR A 15 3.07 -9.19 -9.60
CA THR A 15 3.13 -10.63 -9.88
C THR A 15 3.86 -11.34 -8.76
N TYR A 16 3.27 -12.42 -8.26
CA TYR A 16 3.85 -13.26 -7.22
C TYR A 16 3.86 -14.73 -7.64
N LYS A 17 5.02 -15.38 -7.53
CA LYS A 17 5.16 -16.80 -7.87
C LYS A 17 4.85 -17.67 -6.65
N SER A 18 3.65 -18.23 -6.60
CA SER A 18 3.28 -19.21 -5.56
C SER A 18 3.61 -20.64 -5.99
N LYS A 19 3.53 -21.59 -5.06
CA LYS A 19 3.65 -23.03 -5.37
C LYS A 19 2.54 -23.52 -6.32
N ALA A 20 1.38 -22.87 -6.31
CA ALA A 20 0.22 -23.21 -7.14
C ALA A 20 0.23 -22.54 -8.52
N GLY A 21 1.21 -21.67 -8.79
CA GLY A 21 1.31 -20.89 -10.02
C GLY A 21 1.53 -19.40 -9.79
N ALA A 22 1.66 -18.65 -10.88
CA ALA A 22 1.78 -17.20 -10.83
C ALA A 22 0.43 -16.57 -10.46
N ILE A 23 0.47 -15.65 -9.50
CA ILE A 23 -0.65 -14.79 -9.10
C ILE A 23 -0.35 -13.41 -9.67
N VAL A 24 -1.27 -12.86 -10.46
CA VAL A 24 -1.13 -11.54 -11.06
C VAL A 24 -2.25 -10.66 -10.53
N VAL A 25 -1.88 -9.65 -9.73
CA VAL A 25 -2.81 -8.67 -9.17
C VAL A 25 -2.73 -7.39 -10.00
N THR A 26 -3.84 -6.99 -10.61
CA THR A 26 -3.93 -5.75 -11.39
C THR A 26 -4.51 -4.63 -10.52
N ILE A 27 -3.66 -3.70 -10.12
CA ILE A 27 -4.02 -2.62 -9.20
C ILE A 27 -4.87 -1.57 -9.91
N LYS A 28 -5.86 -1.01 -9.20
CA LYS A 28 -6.78 0.01 -9.72
C LYS A 28 -6.86 1.26 -8.85
N ASN A 29 -6.78 1.10 -7.54
CA ASN A 29 -7.00 2.18 -6.59
C ASN A 29 -5.75 2.42 -5.74
N ALA A 30 -5.56 3.69 -5.38
CA ALA A 30 -4.50 4.12 -4.48
C ALA A 30 -5.03 5.08 -3.42
N TYR A 31 -4.58 4.89 -2.18
CA TYR A 31 -5.00 5.67 -1.04
C TYR A 31 -3.80 5.99 -0.15
N LEU A 32 -3.80 7.15 0.48
CA LEU A 32 -2.83 7.51 1.49
C LEU A 32 -3.50 7.56 2.87
N VAL A 33 -2.94 6.81 3.82
CA VAL A 33 -3.33 6.83 5.23
C VAL A 33 -2.14 7.31 6.05
N LYS A 34 -2.38 8.17 7.03
CA LYS A 34 -1.36 8.64 7.97
C LYS A 34 -1.73 8.22 9.38
N GLY A 35 -0.78 7.72 10.14
CA GLY A 35 -1.05 7.33 11.52
C GLY A 35 0.13 6.67 12.22
N PRO A 36 -0.01 6.32 13.50
CA PRO A 36 1.05 5.67 14.25
C PRO A 36 1.24 4.22 13.76
N ASP A 37 2.48 3.87 13.42
CA ASP A 37 2.90 2.49 13.19
C ASP A 37 2.67 1.65 14.45
N VAL A 38 2.06 0.49 14.28
CA VAL A 38 1.61 -0.37 15.40
C VAL A 38 2.76 -1.00 16.19
N VAL A 39 3.96 -1.05 15.59
CA VAL A 39 5.17 -1.62 16.20
C VAL A 39 5.96 -0.54 16.95
N THR A 40 6.22 0.59 16.30
CA THR A 40 7.12 1.64 16.82
C THR A 40 6.40 2.82 17.46
N GLY A 41 5.11 3.00 17.20
CA GLY A 41 4.33 4.17 17.61
C GLY A 41 4.66 5.45 16.86
N LYS A 42 5.65 5.43 15.95
CA LYS A 42 6.00 6.59 15.12
C LYS A 42 4.90 6.85 14.10
N THR A 43 4.61 8.13 13.85
CA THR A 43 3.70 8.49 12.76
C THR A 43 4.36 8.16 11.41
N ILE A 44 3.67 7.37 10.61
CA ILE A 44 4.07 6.96 9.27
C ILE A 44 3.01 7.34 8.25
N ARG A 45 3.38 7.27 6.98
CA ARG A 45 2.48 7.37 5.83
C ARG A 45 2.42 6.02 5.15
N ARG A 46 1.21 5.49 4.94
CA ARG A 46 0.99 4.24 4.23
C ARG A 46 0.26 4.51 2.94
N VAL A 47 0.87 4.10 1.84
CA VAL A 47 0.15 3.93 0.58
C VAL A 47 -0.54 2.58 0.62
N VAL A 48 -1.84 2.57 0.35
CA VAL A 48 -2.65 1.37 0.19
C VAL A 48 -3.05 1.26 -1.28
N LEU A 49 -2.69 0.15 -1.90
CA LEU A 49 -2.99 -0.18 -3.28
C LEU A 49 -3.93 -1.37 -3.31
N SER A 50 -5.03 -1.27 -4.05
CA SER A 50 -6.03 -2.34 -4.07
C SER A 50 -6.67 -2.53 -5.44
N VAL A 51 -7.17 -3.74 -5.65
CA VAL A 51 -8.02 -4.07 -6.80
C VAL A 51 -9.45 -3.54 -6.60
N ALA A 52 -10.05 -3.81 -5.44
CA ALA A 52 -11.38 -3.33 -5.08
C ALA A 52 -11.32 -1.91 -4.50
N ASP A 53 -12.37 -1.11 -4.70
CA ASP A 53 -12.49 0.18 -4.03
C ASP A 53 -12.79 -0.05 -2.54
N ILE A 54 -11.88 0.40 -1.69
CA ILE A 54 -11.96 0.27 -0.23
C ILE A 54 -12.06 1.63 0.49
N ALA A 55 -12.29 2.73 -0.23
CA ALA A 55 -12.44 4.07 0.37
C ALA A 55 -13.42 4.11 1.54
N PRO A 56 -14.64 3.52 1.47
CA PRO A 56 -15.58 3.55 2.59
C PRO A 56 -15.02 2.90 3.86
N ARG A 57 -14.25 1.84 3.72
CA ARG A 57 -13.64 1.10 4.84
C ARG A 57 -12.49 1.90 5.46
N LEU A 58 -11.62 2.46 4.63
CA LEU A 58 -10.55 3.37 5.07
C LEU A 58 -11.13 4.63 5.73
N GLY A 59 -12.29 5.11 5.29
CA GLY A 59 -13.02 6.20 5.93
C GLY A 59 -13.52 5.84 7.34
N ALA A 60 -14.03 4.63 7.52
CA ALA A 60 -14.51 4.09 8.81
C ALA A 60 -13.38 3.67 9.77
N CYS A 61 -12.15 3.53 9.25
CA CYS A 61 -11.00 3.06 10.00
C CYS A 61 -10.65 3.95 11.20
N GLY A 62 -10.44 3.33 12.36
CA GLY A 62 -10.09 4.02 13.61
C GLY A 62 -8.60 3.98 13.96
N THR A 63 -7.85 3.04 13.39
CA THR A 63 -6.45 2.74 13.72
C THR A 63 -5.65 2.48 12.45
N MET A 64 -4.32 2.48 12.56
CA MET A 64 -3.47 2.17 11.41
C MET A 64 -3.64 0.71 10.95
N LEU A 65 -3.87 -0.20 11.89
CA LEU A 65 -4.03 -1.63 11.61
C LEU A 65 -5.22 -1.94 10.69
N CYS A 66 -6.34 -1.24 10.82
CA CYS A 66 -7.48 -1.57 9.96
C CYS A 66 -7.28 -1.13 8.49
N SER A 67 -6.24 -0.35 8.19
CA SER A 67 -5.95 0.09 6.82
C SER A 67 -5.44 -1.01 5.90
N ASP A 68 -5.04 -2.17 6.45
CA ASP A 68 -4.51 -3.31 5.71
C ASP A 68 -5.47 -4.54 5.72
N GLY A 69 -6.24 -4.74 6.80
CA GLY A 69 -7.01 -5.97 7.04
C GLY A 69 -8.09 -6.35 6.01
N ASP A 70 -8.60 -5.40 5.23
CA ASP A 70 -9.65 -5.63 4.23
C ASP A 70 -9.13 -5.66 2.78
N ILE A 71 -7.82 -5.63 2.58
CA ILE A 71 -7.22 -5.79 1.26
C ILE A 71 -7.34 -7.27 0.89
N GLY A 72 -8.27 -7.61 -0.01
CA GLY A 72 -8.37 -8.96 -0.58
C GLY A 72 -7.20 -9.26 -1.53
N GLU A 73 -6.87 -8.28 -2.38
CA GLU A 73 -5.73 -8.30 -3.28
C GLU A 73 -5.16 -6.89 -3.44
N GLY A 74 -3.85 -6.75 -3.33
CA GLY A 74 -3.21 -5.45 -3.32
C GLY A 74 -1.85 -5.43 -2.64
N MET A 75 -1.47 -4.25 -2.18
CA MET A 75 -0.22 -4.03 -1.46
C MET A 75 -0.30 -2.79 -0.56
N THR A 76 0.35 -2.84 0.59
CA THR A 76 0.64 -1.64 1.39
C THR A 76 2.12 -1.30 1.32
N ILE A 77 2.43 -0.01 1.43
CA ILE A 77 3.80 0.51 1.44
C ILE A 77 3.89 1.55 2.56
N ASP A 78 4.72 1.27 3.56
CA ASP A 78 4.98 2.17 4.67
C ASP A 78 6.20 3.04 4.38
N PHE A 79 5.95 4.35 4.36
CA PHE A 79 6.93 5.42 4.28
C PHE A 79 7.22 5.94 5.69
N ASP A 80 8.43 6.44 5.89
CA ASP A 80 8.89 7.07 7.14
C ASP A 80 8.93 6.14 8.36
N ALA A 81 8.67 4.84 8.19
CA ALA A 81 8.79 3.83 9.25
C ALA A 81 10.26 3.56 9.64
N GLY A 82 11.21 3.89 8.76
CA GLY A 82 12.64 3.65 8.96
C GLY A 82 13.45 3.91 7.68
N PRO A 83 14.68 3.36 7.59
CA PRO A 83 15.56 3.57 6.43
C PRO A 83 15.14 2.80 5.17
N ARG A 84 14.14 1.92 5.26
CA ARG A 84 13.63 1.09 4.17
C ARG A 84 12.13 1.28 4.04
N LEU A 85 11.60 1.04 2.85
CA LEU A 85 10.17 0.90 2.64
C LEU A 85 9.75 -0.48 3.15
N ASN A 86 8.83 -0.56 4.10
CA ASN A 86 8.19 -1.83 4.43
C ASN A 86 7.00 -2.01 3.50
N TYR A 87 6.80 -3.22 2.97
CA TYR A 87 5.63 -3.51 2.17
C TYR A 87 5.02 -4.85 2.52
N TRP A 88 3.71 -4.95 2.31
CA TRP A 88 2.96 -6.17 2.47
C TRP A 88 2.09 -6.38 1.23
N PHE A 89 2.36 -7.45 0.51
CA PHE A 89 1.60 -7.90 -0.65
C PHE A 89 0.52 -8.89 -0.21
N VAL A 90 -0.62 -8.81 -0.88
CA VAL A 90 -1.74 -9.74 -0.73
C VAL A 90 -2.25 -10.15 -2.10
N GLY A 91 -2.45 -11.45 -2.31
CA GLY A 91 -3.06 -12.00 -3.51
C GLY A 91 -3.95 -13.20 -3.20
N ASN A 92 -4.80 -13.59 -4.16
CA ASN A 92 -5.73 -14.71 -4.03
C ASN A 92 -6.63 -14.57 -2.79
N ASN A 93 -7.26 -13.40 -2.63
CA ASN A 93 -8.16 -13.09 -1.52
C ASN A 93 -7.58 -13.41 -0.14
N GLN A 94 -6.38 -12.88 0.15
CA GLN A 94 -5.60 -13.10 1.38
C GLN A 94 -4.98 -14.49 1.60
N LEU A 95 -5.21 -15.46 0.71
CA LEU A 95 -4.59 -16.79 0.83
C LEU A 95 -3.09 -16.77 0.54
N VAL A 96 -2.59 -15.73 -0.14
CA VAL A 96 -1.16 -15.50 -0.35
C VAL A 96 -0.79 -14.13 0.16
N GLN A 97 0.21 -14.11 1.04
CA GLN A 97 0.73 -12.90 1.63
C GLN A 97 2.25 -12.93 1.60
N TYR A 98 2.86 -11.77 1.42
CA TYR A 98 4.31 -11.63 1.48
C TYR A 98 4.65 -10.27 2.09
N SER A 99 5.48 -10.27 3.13
CA SER A 99 6.05 -9.05 3.70
C SER A 99 7.51 -8.93 3.29
N GLY A 100 7.92 -7.73 2.90
CA GLY A 100 9.31 -7.47 2.53
C GLY A 100 9.71 -6.04 2.83
N THR A 101 10.98 -5.74 2.52
CA THR A 101 11.48 -4.37 2.56
C THR A 101 12.19 -4.04 1.26
N ALA A 102 12.13 -2.78 0.85
CA ALA A 102 12.77 -2.31 -0.38
C ALA A 102 13.61 -1.06 -0.13
N ASP A 103 14.53 -0.81 -1.06
CA ASP A 103 15.30 0.42 -1.07
C ASP A 103 14.37 1.59 -1.40
N PRO A 104 14.34 2.67 -0.61
CA PRO A 104 13.55 3.85 -0.95
C PRO A 104 13.85 4.38 -2.35
N ALA A 105 15.09 4.25 -2.83
CA ALA A 105 15.48 4.69 -4.17
C ALA A 105 14.82 3.88 -5.30
N SER A 106 14.26 2.71 -5.01
CA SER A 106 13.51 1.90 -5.99
C SER A 106 12.15 2.49 -6.37
N LEU A 107 11.59 3.33 -5.50
CA LEU A 107 10.32 4.02 -5.74
C LEU A 107 10.61 5.47 -6.16
N LYS A 108 10.13 5.85 -7.34
CA LYS A 108 10.33 7.21 -7.89
C LYS A 108 9.06 8.02 -7.68
N LEU A 109 9.10 8.93 -6.70
CA LEU A 109 7.99 9.85 -6.43
C LEU A 109 8.02 11.04 -7.39
N THR A 110 6.85 11.38 -7.91
CA THR A 110 6.58 12.62 -8.65
C THR A 110 5.84 13.64 -7.77
N ALA A 111 5.19 13.19 -6.71
CA ALA A 111 4.64 14.03 -5.65
C ALA A 111 4.93 13.39 -4.28
N ASP A 112 5.48 14.20 -3.37
CA ASP A 112 5.76 13.82 -1.98
C ASP A 112 5.29 14.93 -1.05
N THR A 113 4.04 14.83 -0.58
CA THR A 113 3.43 15.82 0.31
C THR A 113 2.65 15.13 1.43
N PRO A 114 2.32 15.85 2.52
CA PRO A 114 1.48 15.26 3.58
C PRO A 114 0.09 14.83 3.10
N GLN A 115 -0.45 15.44 2.04
CA GLN A 115 -1.79 15.19 1.52
C GLN A 115 -1.83 14.27 0.30
N ARG A 116 -0.67 13.92 -0.27
CA ARG A 116 -0.60 13.18 -1.53
C ARG A 116 0.78 12.58 -1.74
N LEU A 117 0.81 11.30 -2.09
CA LEU A 117 1.98 10.59 -2.62
C LEU A 117 1.66 10.07 -4.01
N ALA A 118 2.48 10.40 -5.01
CA ALA A 118 2.32 9.87 -6.36
C ALA A 118 3.67 9.46 -6.92
N GLY A 119 3.71 8.38 -7.70
CA GLY A 119 4.95 7.89 -8.26
C GLY A 119 4.84 6.56 -8.98
N ARG A 120 6.00 6.03 -9.33
CA ARG A 120 6.17 4.73 -9.98
C ARG A 120 7.06 3.84 -9.14
N TRP A 121 6.68 2.58 -9.03
CA TRP A 121 7.49 1.56 -8.40
C TRP A 121 7.73 0.39 -9.35
N ASP A 122 9.01 0.06 -9.54
CA ASP A 122 9.47 -0.96 -10.46
C ASP A 122 10.59 -1.77 -9.77
N ILE A 123 10.23 -2.90 -9.14
CA ILE A 123 11.17 -3.79 -8.43
C ILE A 123 10.91 -5.24 -8.77
N ASP A 124 11.96 -6.06 -8.78
CA ASP A 124 11.86 -7.50 -9.01
C ASP A 124 12.52 -8.26 -7.85
N GLU A 125 11.68 -8.71 -6.92
CA GLU A 125 12.10 -9.52 -5.78
C GLU A 125 11.86 -11.03 -6.02
N SER A 126 11.53 -11.43 -7.25
CA SER A 126 11.13 -12.81 -7.56
C SER A 126 12.23 -13.83 -7.28
N ALA A 127 13.49 -13.44 -7.45
CA ALA A 127 14.64 -14.27 -7.10
C ALA A 127 14.77 -14.54 -5.59
N ALA A 128 14.28 -13.62 -4.76
CA ALA A 128 14.24 -13.73 -3.29
C ALA A 128 12.90 -14.29 -2.78
N GLY A 129 12.02 -14.76 -3.68
CA GLY A 129 10.69 -15.26 -3.35
C GLY A 129 9.64 -14.16 -3.10
N GLY A 130 9.98 -12.90 -3.35
CA GLY A 130 9.05 -11.76 -3.28
C GLY A 130 8.34 -11.47 -4.60
N PRO A 131 7.54 -10.39 -4.64
CA PRO A 131 6.80 -10.00 -5.84
C PRO A 131 7.67 -9.26 -6.86
N ARG A 132 7.29 -9.36 -8.14
CA ARG A 132 7.61 -8.36 -9.18
C ARG A 132 6.56 -7.27 -9.12
N VAL A 133 6.98 -6.03 -8.87
CA VAL A 133 6.09 -4.86 -8.80
C VAL A 133 6.38 -3.98 -10.00
N GLN A 134 5.34 -3.62 -10.74
CA GLN A 134 5.38 -2.66 -11.85
C GLN A 134 4.11 -1.82 -11.82
N ILE A 135 4.13 -0.73 -11.04
CA ILE A 135 2.95 0.09 -10.78
C ILE A 135 3.26 1.58 -10.91
N GLU A 136 2.24 2.34 -11.28
CA GLU A 136 2.17 3.80 -11.14
C GLU A 136 0.93 4.13 -10.33
N PHE A 137 1.03 5.08 -9.41
CA PHE A 137 -0.04 5.41 -8.50
C PHE A 137 -0.08 6.92 -8.20
N ASP A 138 -1.26 7.38 -7.86
CA ASP A 138 -1.54 8.70 -7.32
C ASP A 138 -2.45 8.53 -6.10
N ALA A 139 -1.90 8.67 -4.89
CA ALA A 139 -2.57 8.37 -3.63
C ALA A 139 -2.86 9.67 -2.85
N PRO A 140 -4.11 10.19 -2.88
CA PRO A 140 -4.53 11.28 -2.01
C PRO A 140 -4.72 10.79 -0.57
N LEU A 141 -4.48 11.68 0.40
CA LEU A 141 -4.75 11.42 1.81
C LEU A 141 -6.25 11.24 2.01
N VAL A 142 -6.64 10.02 2.39
CA VAL A 142 -8.04 9.69 2.67
C VAL A 142 -8.32 9.61 4.16
N LYS A 143 -7.29 9.41 4.97
CA LYS A 143 -7.44 9.23 6.41
C LYS A 143 -6.20 9.61 7.20
N GLU A 144 -6.42 10.32 8.30
CA GLU A 144 -5.46 10.43 9.39
C GLU A 144 -6.04 9.74 10.64
N VAL A 145 -5.29 8.81 11.22
CA VAL A 145 -5.64 8.09 12.44
C VAL A 145 -4.65 8.46 13.54
N THR A 146 -5.17 8.73 14.73
CA THR A 146 -4.36 9.15 15.89
C THR A 146 -4.21 8.05 16.93
N LYS A 147 -5.00 6.98 16.83
CA LYS A 147 -4.97 5.85 17.76
C LYS A 147 -4.02 4.76 17.28
N LEU A 148 -3.19 4.28 18.21
CA LEU A 148 -2.28 3.16 17.98
C LEU A 148 -3.01 1.81 17.92
N ARG A 149 -3.96 1.59 18.83
CA ARG A 149 -4.79 0.38 18.97
C ARG A 149 -6.20 0.77 19.37
#